data_AF-A0A553X6S2-F1
#
_entry.id   AF-A0A553X6S2-F1
#
_cell.length_a   1.000
_cell.length_b   1.000
_cell.length_c   1.000
_cell.angle_alpha   90.00
_cell.angle_beta   90.00
_cell.angle_gamma   90.00
#
_symmetry.space_group_name_H-M   'P 1'
#
loop_
_entity.id
_entity.type
_entity.pdbx_description
1 polymer ?
#
loop_
_entity_poly.entity_id
_entity_poly.type
_entity_poly.pdbx_seq_one_letter_code
_entity_poly.pdbx_strand_id
1 'polypeptide(L)'
;HERLVGSEMGIRDSRETVRAELRDRIGPQAALCDAIRAALPPEAVLARDVTVPASSWGNRLLDIHHPHTNVFPRGGGIGQGLGMGIGAALATPDTPTLVMAGDGGLAVHLGELLTLAQERPRLTLVVFNDGGYGVLRNMQDRYFDRRSGVDLATPDFAALAHATGLPYARIAAEADAGAAVEV
;
A
#
# COMPACT_ATOMS: atom_id res chain seq x y z
N HIS A 1 -7.22 -24.25 46.98
CA HIS A 1 -7.62 -25.10 45.85
C HIS A 1 -8.79 -24.42 45.16
N GLU A 2 -8.53 -23.38 44.38
CA GLU A 2 -9.55 -22.70 43.56
C GLU A 2 -8.84 -22.16 42.31
N ARG A 3 -9.36 -22.58 41.16
CA ARG A 3 -8.79 -22.42 39.83
C ARG A 3 -9.08 -21.02 39.31
N LEU A 4 -8.03 -20.23 39.10
CA LEU A 4 -8.04 -19.14 38.11
C LEU A 4 -7.53 -19.72 36.79
N VAL A 5 -8.44 -20.31 36.00
CA VAL A 5 -8.18 -20.65 34.60
C VAL A 5 -8.46 -19.39 33.79
N GLY A 6 -7.47 -18.50 33.73
CA GLY A 6 -7.40 -17.43 32.74
C GLY A 6 -6.60 -17.95 31.55
N SER A 7 -7.16 -17.88 30.35
CA SER A 7 -6.60 -18.40 29.10
C SER A 7 -5.20 -17.84 28.79
N GLU A 8 -4.15 -18.63 28.96
CA GLU A 8 -2.80 -18.33 28.45
C GLU A 8 -2.73 -18.64 26.96
N MET A 9 -3.35 -17.79 26.13
CA MET A 9 -3.11 -17.83 24.69
C MET A 9 -1.67 -17.35 24.43
N GLY A 10 -0.84 -18.20 23.81
CA GLY A 10 0.56 -17.89 23.55
C GLY A 10 0.73 -16.67 22.63
N ILE A 11 1.92 -16.07 22.62
CA ILE A 11 2.23 -14.91 21.74
C ILE A 11 2.01 -15.25 20.26
N ARG A 12 2.32 -16.49 19.86
CA ARG A 12 2.09 -17.00 18.50
C ARG A 12 0.60 -17.05 18.16
N ASP A 13 -0.19 -17.70 19.00
CA ASP A 13 -1.64 -17.85 18.83
C ASP A 13 -2.34 -16.49 18.82
N SER A 14 -1.90 -15.57 19.69
CA SER A 14 -2.37 -14.19 19.72
C SER A 14 -2.05 -13.45 18.42
N ARG A 15 -0.82 -13.60 17.89
CA ARG A 15 -0.43 -13.02 16.59
C ARG A 15 -1.27 -13.59 15.45
N GLU A 16 -1.49 -14.89 15.42
CA GLU A 16 -2.26 -15.56 14.38
C GLU A 16 -3.72 -15.10 14.40
N THR A 17 -4.33 -15.03 15.59
CA THR A 17 -5.71 -14.54 15.78
C THR A 17 -5.86 -13.09 15.28
N VAL A 18 -5.00 -12.17 15.72
CA VAL A 18 -5.07 -10.75 15.31
C VAL A 18 -4.85 -10.59 13.81
N ARG A 19 -3.97 -11.40 13.19
CA ARG A 19 -3.75 -11.37 11.75
C ARG A 19 -4.95 -11.91 10.98
N ALA A 20 -5.59 -12.98 11.46
CA ALA A 20 -6.82 -13.51 10.86
C ALA A 20 -7.95 -12.46 10.91
N GLU A 21 -8.21 -11.86 12.07
CA GLU A 21 -9.22 -10.80 12.23
C GLU A 21 -8.95 -9.60 11.32
N LEU A 22 -7.69 -9.19 11.19
CA LEU A 22 -7.33 -8.09 10.30
C LEU A 22 -7.56 -8.45 8.82
N ARG A 23 -7.29 -9.69 8.42
CA ARG A 23 -7.58 -10.18 7.06
C ARG A 23 -9.07 -10.14 6.77
N ASP A 24 -9.89 -10.63 7.68
CA ASP A 24 -11.35 -10.60 7.54
C ASP A 24 -11.86 -9.15 7.42
N ARG A 25 -11.31 -8.24 8.22
CA ARG A 25 -11.70 -6.82 8.21
C ARG A 25 -11.36 -6.08 6.92
N ILE A 26 -10.24 -6.41 6.26
CA ILE A 26 -9.87 -5.78 4.98
C ILE A 26 -10.57 -6.42 3.78
N GLY A 27 -11.27 -7.53 4.01
CA GLY A 27 -12.10 -8.21 3.02
C GLY A 27 -11.32 -8.52 1.73
N PRO A 28 -11.84 -8.12 0.55
CA PRO A 28 -11.20 -8.41 -0.73
C PRO A 28 -9.73 -7.96 -0.87
N GLN A 29 -9.30 -6.95 -0.11
CA GLN A 29 -7.89 -6.52 -0.13
C GLN A 29 -6.93 -7.56 0.46
N ALA A 30 -7.42 -8.58 1.18
CA ALA A 30 -6.61 -9.69 1.66
C ALA A 30 -5.94 -10.44 0.49
N ALA A 31 -6.64 -10.62 -0.63
CA ALA A 31 -6.08 -11.24 -1.83
C ALA A 31 -4.90 -10.44 -2.41
N LEU A 32 -4.99 -9.10 -2.40
CA LEU A 32 -3.88 -8.23 -2.80
C LEU A 32 -2.71 -8.31 -1.82
N CYS A 33 -2.97 -8.36 -0.52
CA CYS A 33 -1.92 -8.54 0.47
C CYS A 33 -1.17 -9.87 0.26
N ASP A 34 -1.88 -10.95 -0.07
CA ASP A 34 -1.29 -12.26 -0.36
C ASP A 34 -0.49 -12.25 -1.66
N ALA A 35 -1.03 -11.65 -2.73
CA ALA A 35 -0.34 -11.50 -3.99
C ALA A 35 0.98 -10.73 -3.84
N ILE A 36 0.97 -9.61 -3.11
CA ILE A 36 2.18 -8.84 -2.80
C ILE A 36 3.20 -9.70 -2.06
N ARG A 37 2.77 -10.44 -1.03
CA ARG A 37 3.68 -11.29 -0.25
C ARG A 37 4.25 -12.44 -1.08
N ALA A 38 3.44 -13.05 -1.95
CA ALA A 38 3.88 -14.14 -2.80
C ALA A 38 4.89 -13.68 -3.87
N ALA A 39 4.71 -12.47 -4.41
CA ALA A 39 5.54 -11.96 -5.49
C ALA A 39 6.87 -11.35 -5.02
N LEU A 40 6.91 -10.77 -3.82
CA LEU A 40 8.12 -10.12 -3.33
C LEU A 40 9.07 -11.09 -2.63
N PRO A 41 10.39 -11.00 -2.86
CA PRO A 41 11.40 -11.64 -2.00
C PRO A 41 11.50 -10.95 -0.63
N PRO A 42 12.13 -11.57 0.39
CA PRO A 42 12.35 -10.95 1.70
C PRO A 42 13.13 -9.62 1.67
N GLU A 43 14.00 -9.46 0.69
CA GLU A 43 14.87 -8.31 0.49
C GLU A 43 14.15 -7.13 -0.21
N ALA A 44 12.97 -7.37 -0.78
CA ALA A 44 12.21 -6.36 -1.51
C ALA A 44 11.94 -5.12 -0.67
N VAL A 45 12.10 -3.95 -1.27
CA VAL A 45 11.76 -2.69 -0.60
C VAL A 45 10.27 -2.42 -0.72
N LEU A 46 9.61 -2.19 0.40
CA LEU A 46 8.23 -1.72 0.49
C LEU A 46 8.23 -0.22 0.82
N ALA A 47 7.99 0.60 -0.19
CA ALA A 47 7.80 2.05 -0.05
C ALA A 47 6.30 2.34 0.11
N ARG A 48 5.92 3.10 1.14
CA ARG A 48 4.52 3.30 1.50
C ARG A 48 4.22 4.77 1.69
N ASP A 49 3.26 5.27 0.94
CA ASP A 49 2.64 6.56 1.18
C ASP A 49 1.61 6.46 2.32
N VAL A 50 1.10 7.61 2.76
CA VAL A 50 0.06 7.68 3.79
C VAL A 50 -1.30 7.39 3.17
N THR A 51 -1.73 6.14 3.28
CA THR A 51 -3.03 5.66 2.77
C THR A 51 -3.76 4.82 3.80
N VAL A 52 -5.07 4.63 3.62
CA VAL A 52 -5.83 3.67 4.45
C VAL A 52 -5.24 2.26 4.32
N PRO A 53 -4.99 1.70 3.12
CA PRO A 53 -4.40 0.36 2.98
C PRO A 53 -3.00 0.22 3.60
N ALA A 54 -2.08 1.16 3.32
CA ALA A 54 -0.73 1.13 3.88
C ALA A 54 -0.72 1.23 5.41
N SER A 55 -1.64 2.02 5.98
CA SER A 55 -1.72 2.25 7.42
C SER A 55 -2.56 1.22 8.16
N SER A 56 -3.46 0.49 7.49
CA SER A 56 -4.36 -0.50 8.10
C SER A 56 -3.78 -1.92 8.03
N TRP A 57 -3.24 -2.33 6.88
CA TRP A 57 -2.69 -3.67 6.70
C TRP A 57 -1.28 -3.69 6.13
N GLY A 58 -0.88 -2.71 5.32
CA GLY A 58 0.48 -2.65 4.75
C GLY A 58 1.61 -2.49 5.79
N ASN A 59 1.28 -2.14 7.04
CA ASN A 59 2.22 -2.08 8.17
C ASN A 59 2.06 -3.23 9.18
N ARG A 60 1.11 -4.15 8.95
CA ARG A 60 0.72 -5.19 9.91
C ARG A 60 0.76 -6.61 9.33
N LEU A 61 0.33 -6.77 8.08
CA LEU A 61 0.24 -8.05 7.39
C LEU A 61 1.43 -8.32 6.47
N LEU A 62 1.99 -7.28 5.84
CA LEU A 62 3.22 -7.40 5.06
C LEU A 62 4.40 -7.49 6.01
N ASP A 63 5.07 -8.65 6.02
CA ASP A 63 6.22 -8.90 6.86
C ASP A 63 7.45 -8.15 6.31
N ILE A 64 8.15 -7.44 7.20
CA ILE A 64 9.39 -6.71 6.90
C ILE A 64 10.54 -7.50 7.50
N HIS A 65 11.45 -7.98 6.65
CA HIS A 65 12.53 -8.87 7.08
C HIS A 65 13.83 -8.13 7.38
N HIS A 66 14.02 -6.92 6.81
CA HIS A 66 15.24 -6.13 6.98
C HIS A 66 14.94 -4.66 7.33
N PRO A 67 15.76 -4.01 8.17
CA PRO A 67 15.52 -2.65 8.63
C PRO A 67 15.50 -1.60 7.51
N HIS A 68 16.13 -1.88 6.37
CA HIS A 68 16.24 -0.96 5.23
C HIS A 68 15.21 -1.23 4.12
N THR A 69 14.31 -2.19 4.31
CA THR A 69 13.31 -2.61 3.30
C THR A 69 11.94 -1.99 3.51
N ASN A 70 11.82 -1.05 4.44
CA ASN A 70 10.57 -0.36 4.73
C ASN A 70 10.79 1.16 4.74
N VAL A 71 10.26 1.82 3.71
CA VAL A 71 10.44 3.27 3.49
C VAL A 71 9.08 3.95 3.51
N PHE A 72 8.92 5.00 4.31
CA PHE A 72 7.64 5.71 4.45
C PHE A 72 7.84 7.12 5.05
N PRO A 73 6.92 8.06 4.79
CA PRO A 73 7.01 9.43 5.27
C PRO A 73 6.79 9.50 6.78
N ARG A 74 7.89 9.63 7.54
CA ARG A 74 7.88 9.70 9.00
C ARG A 74 7.11 10.91 9.55
N GLY A 75 7.06 12.00 8.78
CA GLY A 75 6.32 13.21 9.14
C GLY A 75 4.82 13.15 8.85
N GLY A 76 4.32 12.07 8.25
CA GLY A 76 2.89 11.92 7.91
C GLY A 76 2.41 12.73 6.70
N GLY A 77 3.34 13.34 5.95
CA GLY A 77 3.01 14.00 4.68
C GLY A 77 2.65 13.00 3.58
N ILE A 78 1.69 13.36 2.73
CA ILE A 78 1.26 12.54 1.58
C ILE A 78 2.11 12.84 0.34
N GLY A 79 2.15 11.90 -0.60
CA GLY A 79 2.71 12.07 -1.95
C GLY A 79 4.20 11.75 -2.07
N GLN A 80 4.86 11.42 -0.97
CA GLN A 80 6.29 11.07 -1.00
C GLN A 80 6.54 9.62 -1.46
N GLY A 81 5.50 8.77 -1.52
CA GLY A 81 5.65 7.33 -1.73
C GLY A 81 6.37 6.96 -3.01
N LEU A 82 5.99 7.56 -4.15
CA LEU A 82 6.59 7.25 -5.45
C LEU A 82 8.05 7.72 -5.52
N GLY A 83 8.36 8.96 -5.14
CA GLY A 83 9.74 9.46 -5.14
C GLY A 83 10.66 8.66 -4.22
N MET A 84 10.19 8.30 -3.02
CA MET A 84 10.92 7.42 -2.10
C MET A 84 11.16 6.03 -2.71
N GLY A 85 10.15 5.47 -3.38
CA GLY A 85 10.25 4.19 -4.07
C GLY A 85 11.25 4.19 -5.22
N ILE A 86 11.21 5.22 -6.07
CA ILE A 86 12.16 5.40 -7.17
C ILE A 86 13.59 5.44 -6.63
N GLY A 87 13.84 6.26 -5.60
CA GLY A 87 15.16 6.34 -4.97
C GLY A 87 15.63 5.00 -4.39
N ALA A 88 14.74 4.25 -3.74
CA ALA A 88 15.07 2.92 -3.21
C ALA A 88 15.39 1.91 -4.31
N ALA A 89 14.60 1.89 -5.39
CA ALA A 89 14.79 0.97 -6.50
C ALA A 89 16.10 1.26 -7.27
N LEU A 90 16.46 2.53 -7.43
CA LEU A 90 17.75 2.94 -8.02
C LEU A 90 18.94 2.59 -7.11
N ALA A 91 18.77 2.66 -5.80
CA ALA A 91 19.81 2.29 -4.84
C ALA A 91 19.99 0.76 -4.70
N THR A 92 19.00 -0.03 -5.10
CA THR A 92 18.99 -1.50 -4.98
C THR A 92 18.52 -2.18 -6.28
N PRO A 93 19.23 -1.99 -7.41
CA PRO A 93 18.75 -2.36 -8.74
C PRO A 93 18.46 -3.86 -8.92
N ASP A 94 19.13 -4.73 -8.15
CA ASP A 94 18.95 -6.18 -8.21
C ASP A 94 17.70 -6.67 -7.46
N THR A 95 17.09 -5.80 -6.66
CA THR A 95 16.00 -6.12 -5.74
C THR A 95 14.74 -5.36 -6.12
N PRO A 96 13.58 -6.02 -6.21
CA PRO A 96 12.34 -5.35 -6.56
C PRO A 96 11.89 -4.36 -5.48
N THR A 97 11.31 -3.25 -5.90
CA THR A 97 10.64 -2.28 -5.02
C THR A 97 9.14 -2.24 -5.32
N LEU A 98 8.31 -2.27 -4.28
CA LEU A 98 6.87 -2.04 -4.39
C LEU A 98 6.48 -0.74 -3.68
N VAL A 99 5.77 0.11 -4.39
CA VAL A 99 5.22 1.37 -3.86
C VAL A 99 3.72 1.20 -3.62
N MET A 100 3.27 1.49 -2.40
CA MET A 100 1.87 1.63 -2.05
C MET A 100 1.51 3.12 -2.01
N ALA A 101 0.72 3.62 -2.96
CA ALA A 101 0.29 5.01 -3.02
C ALA A 101 -1.24 5.12 -3.08
N GLY A 102 -1.79 6.22 -2.59
CA GLY A 102 -3.20 6.57 -2.80
C GLY A 102 -3.30 7.50 -4.00
N ASP A 103 -4.44 7.52 -4.67
CA ASP A 103 -4.68 8.45 -5.78
C ASP A 103 -4.48 9.92 -5.39
N GLY A 104 -5.02 10.34 -4.24
CA GLY A 104 -4.85 11.71 -3.73
C GLY A 104 -3.41 12.03 -3.34
N GLY A 105 -2.68 11.07 -2.77
CA GLY A 105 -1.25 11.24 -2.46
C GLY A 105 -0.41 11.36 -3.74
N LEU A 106 -0.63 10.46 -4.69
CA LEU A 106 0.07 10.47 -5.97
C LEU A 106 -0.19 11.76 -6.76
N ALA A 107 -1.41 12.31 -6.69
CA ALA A 107 -1.76 13.57 -7.35
C ALA A 107 -0.91 14.77 -6.87
N VAL A 108 -0.39 14.75 -5.63
CA VAL A 108 0.49 15.82 -5.12
C VAL A 108 1.82 15.87 -5.88
N HIS A 109 2.34 14.72 -6.32
CA HIS A 109 3.60 14.60 -7.06
C HIS A 109 3.44 13.77 -8.34
N LEU A 110 2.41 14.05 -9.13
CA LEU A 110 2.11 13.28 -10.34
C LEU A 110 3.26 13.29 -11.38
N GLY A 111 4.08 14.33 -11.36
CA GLY A 111 5.27 14.45 -12.22
C GLY A 111 6.28 13.32 -12.04
N GLU A 112 6.30 12.64 -10.90
CA GLU A 112 7.19 11.49 -10.66
C GLU A 112 6.88 10.27 -11.56
N LEU A 113 5.69 10.22 -12.18
CA LEU A 113 5.40 9.23 -13.22
C LEU A 113 6.31 9.40 -14.45
N LEU A 114 6.75 10.62 -14.75
CA LEU A 114 7.72 10.88 -15.82
C LEU A 114 9.11 10.37 -15.43
N THR A 115 9.52 10.58 -14.18
CA THR A 115 10.76 10.01 -13.64
C THR A 115 10.74 8.48 -13.72
N LEU A 116 9.63 7.86 -13.28
CA LEU A 116 9.46 6.41 -13.36
C LEU A 116 9.56 5.89 -14.80
N ALA A 117 8.93 6.59 -15.75
CA ALA A 117 8.96 6.24 -17.17
C ALA A 117 10.35 6.41 -17.81
N GLN A 118 11.11 7.41 -17.36
CA GLN A 118 12.47 7.68 -17.84
C GLN A 118 13.48 6.67 -17.30
N GLU A 119 13.52 6.50 -15.97
CA GLU A 119 14.56 5.70 -15.30
C GLU A 119 14.28 4.19 -15.39
N ARG A 120 13.00 3.80 -15.49
CA ARG A 120 12.55 2.39 -15.55
C ARG A 120 13.23 1.47 -14.51
N PRO A 121 13.32 1.87 -13.23
CA PRO A 121 13.85 1.00 -12.20
C PRO A 121 12.93 -0.22 -12.01
N ARG A 122 13.43 -1.27 -11.35
CA ARG A 122 12.65 -2.47 -11.00
C ARG A 122 11.62 -2.16 -9.89
N LEU A 123 10.56 -1.45 -10.27
CA LEU A 123 9.57 -0.87 -9.37
C LEU A 123 8.14 -1.17 -9.84
N THR A 124 7.29 -1.63 -8.92
CA THR A 124 5.84 -1.73 -9.11
C THR A 124 5.13 -0.66 -8.28
N LEU A 125 4.31 0.18 -8.93
CA LEU A 125 3.47 1.18 -8.27
C LEU A 125 2.03 0.66 -8.15
N VAL A 126 1.58 0.41 -6.92
CA VAL A 126 0.20 0.05 -6.60
C VAL A 126 -0.55 1.30 -6.14
N VAL A 127 -1.54 1.72 -6.92
CA VAL A 127 -2.38 2.89 -6.62
C VAL A 127 -3.73 2.44 -6.06
N PHE A 128 -3.98 2.78 -4.80
CA PHE A 128 -5.29 2.64 -4.16
C PHE A 128 -6.16 3.84 -4.54
N ASN A 129 -7.06 3.61 -5.48
CA ASN A 129 -7.92 4.64 -6.07
C ASN A 129 -9.34 4.56 -5.49
N ASP A 130 -9.66 5.45 -4.55
CA ASP A 130 -11.01 5.60 -3.99
C ASP A 130 -11.66 6.95 -4.35
N GLY A 131 -11.03 7.73 -5.24
CA GLY A 131 -11.52 9.03 -5.68
C GLY A 131 -11.37 10.13 -4.63
N GLY A 132 -10.50 9.97 -3.62
CA GLY A 132 -10.38 10.99 -2.59
C GLY A 132 -9.45 10.72 -1.40
N TYR A 133 -9.68 11.47 -0.33
CA TYR A 133 -8.91 11.34 0.91
C TYR A 133 -9.65 10.44 1.90
N GLY A 134 -9.55 9.12 1.74
CA GLY A 134 -10.24 8.13 2.58
C GLY A 134 -10.04 8.31 4.10
N VAL A 135 -8.84 8.69 4.54
CA VAL A 135 -8.56 9.00 5.96
C VAL A 135 -9.40 10.18 6.45
N LEU A 136 -9.48 11.25 5.65
CA LEU A 136 -10.25 12.43 5.99
C LEU A 136 -11.76 12.19 5.87
N ARG A 137 -12.22 11.39 4.91
CA ARG A 137 -13.62 10.93 4.84
C ARG A 137 -14.03 10.24 6.14
N ASN A 138 -13.25 9.25 6.58
CA ASN A 138 -13.50 8.52 7.83
C ASN A 138 -13.52 9.45 9.05
N MET A 139 -12.62 10.44 9.10
CA MET A 139 -12.60 11.43 10.18
C MET A 139 -13.82 12.36 10.13
N GLN A 140 -14.21 12.81 8.94
CA GLN A 140 -15.37 13.68 8.74
C GLN A 140 -16.66 12.96 9.12
N ASP A 141 -16.87 11.72 8.66
CA ASP A 141 -18.05 10.92 8.99
C ASP A 141 -18.19 10.62 10.49
N ARG A 142 -17.06 10.56 11.20
CA ARG A 142 -17.05 10.23 12.64
C ARG A 142 -17.30 11.44 13.53
N TYR A 143 -16.84 12.62 13.14
CA TYR A 143 -16.76 13.79 14.01
C TYR A 143 -17.57 15.00 13.51
N PHE A 144 -18.14 14.93 12.30
CA PHE A 144 -18.85 16.04 11.67
C PHE A 144 -20.08 15.55 10.91
N ASP A 145 -21.03 16.45 10.68
CA ASP A 145 -22.29 16.12 10.00
C ASP A 145 -22.22 16.17 8.47
N ARG A 146 -21.08 16.61 7.92
CA ARG A 146 -20.89 16.73 6.46
C ARG A 146 -19.45 16.50 6.04
N ARG A 147 -19.30 16.03 4.80
CA ARG A 147 -18.01 15.98 4.11
C ARG A 147 -17.67 17.30 3.41
N SER A 148 -16.39 17.66 3.33
CA SER A 148 -15.89 18.83 2.62
C SER A 148 -14.43 18.67 2.22
N GLY A 149 -14.12 18.87 0.93
CA GLY A 149 -12.74 18.88 0.42
C GLY A 149 -12.05 17.50 0.42
N VAL A 150 -12.80 16.42 0.44
CA VAL A 150 -12.29 15.04 0.54
C VAL A 150 -12.55 14.19 -0.70
N ASP A 151 -13.35 14.69 -1.63
CA ASP A 151 -13.62 14.05 -2.92
C ASP A 151 -12.79 14.78 -3.98
N LEU A 152 -12.00 14.01 -4.74
CA LEU A 152 -10.98 14.54 -5.63
C LEU A 152 -11.33 14.26 -7.08
N ALA A 153 -10.87 15.16 -7.95
CA ALA A 153 -10.82 14.88 -9.37
C ALA A 153 -9.62 13.94 -9.64
N THR A 154 -9.88 12.64 -9.62
CA THR A 154 -8.85 11.62 -9.85
C THR A 154 -8.65 11.39 -11.36
N PRO A 155 -7.39 11.39 -11.86
CA PRO A 155 -7.13 11.15 -13.27
C PRO A 155 -7.39 9.70 -13.67
N ASP A 156 -7.56 9.47 -14.97
CA ASP A 156 -7.52 8.13 -15.54
C ASP A 156 -6.06 7.61 -15.54
N PHE A 157 -5.75 6.73 -14.58
CA PHE A 157 -4.41 6.15 -14.46
C PHE A 157 -4.03 5.24 -15.63
N ALA A 158 -4.99 4.61 -16.31
CA ALA A 158 -4.69 3.83 -17.51
C ALA A 158 -4.25 4.75 -18.64
N ALA A 159 -4.95 5.87 -18.83
CA ALA A 159 -4.58 6.89 -19.81
C ALA A 159 -3.22 7.54 -19.49
N LEU A 160 -2.95 7.84 -18.21
CA LEU A 160 -1.65 8.37 -17.78
C LEU A 160 -0.52 7.38 -18.05
N ALA A 161 -0.69 6.11 -17.68
CA ALA A 161 0.32 5.07 -17.93
C ALA A 161 0.57 4.89 -19.43
N HIS A 162 -0.49 4.88 -20.24
CA HIS A 162 -0.36 4.85 -21.70
C HIS A 162 0.41 6.07 -22.23
N ALA A 163 0.09 7.28 -21.76
CA ALA A 163 0.76 8.51 -22.18
C ALA A 163 2.24 8.56 -21.80
N THR A 164 2.64 7.91 -20.71
CA THR A 164 4.04 7.83 -20.26
C THR A 164 4.75 6.55 -20.73
N GLY A 165 4.06 5.64 -21.41
CA GLY A 165 4.62 4.37 -21.88
C GLY A 165 4.90 3.37 -20.74
N LEU A 166 4.22 3.50 -19.61
CA LEU A 166 4.29 2.57 -18.49
C LEU A 166 3.28 1.42 -18.67
N PRO A 167 3.67 0.17 -18.32
CA PRO A 167 2.70 -0.93 -18.21
C PRO A 167 1.61 -0.60 -17.19
N TYR A 168 0.40 -1.07 -17.45
CA TYR A 168 -0.75 -0.83 -16.60
C TYR A 168 -1.60 -2.09 -16.46
N ALA A 169 -2.02 -2.37 -15.23
CA ALA A 169 -3.02 -3.37 -14.91
C ALA A 169 -4.03 -2.76 -13.93
N ARG A 170 -5.30 -3.15 -14.07
CA ARG A 170 -6.37 -2.77 -13.13
C ARG A 170 -6.77 -4.00 -12.32
N ILE A 171 -6.77 -3.84 -11.00
CA ILE A 171 -7.36 -4.80 -10.08
C ILE A 171 -8.81 -4.35 -9.81
N ALA A 172 -9.78 -5.06 -10.37
CA ALA A 172 -11.21 -4.80 -10.16
C ALA A 172 -11.85 -5.85 -9.24
N ALA A 173 -11.24 -7.03 -9.14
CA ALA A 173 -11.64 -8.12 -8.26
C ALA A 173 -10.42 -8.83 -7.66
N GLU A 174 -10.67 -9.66 -6.65
CA GLU A 174 -9.63 -10.46 -5.96
C GLU A 174 -8.80 -11.32 -6.92
N ALA A 175 -9.43 -11.89 -7.94
CA ALA A 175 -8.79 -12.74 -8.93
C ALA A 175 -7.72 -12.00 -9.77
N ASP A 176 -7.80 -10.67 -9.87
CA ASP A 176 -6.86 -9.87 -10.65
C ASP A 176 -5.55 -9.62 -9.90
N ALA A 177 -5.54 -9.80 -8.57
CA ALA A 177 -4.43 -9.40 -7.71
C ALA A 177 -3.11 -10.11 -8.04
N GLY A 178 -3.16 -11.40 -8.36
CA GLY A 178 -1.96 -12.19 -8.66
C GLY A 178 -1.24 -11.73 -9.92
N ALA A 179 -1.98 -11.54 -11.02
CA ALA A 179 -1.42 -11.13 -12.31
C ALA A 179 -0.93 -9.67 -12.31
N ALA A 180 -1.43 -8.84 -11.40
CA ALA A 180 -1.13 -7.41 -11.37
C ALA A 180 0.13 -7.04 -10.57
N VAL A 181 0.71 -7.97 -9.81
CA VAL A 181 1.84 -7.70 -8.89
C VAL A 181 3.09 -8.52 -9.26
N GLU A 182 3.32 -8.79 -10.55
CA GLU A 182 4.54 -9.46 -11.01
C GLU A 182 5.76 -8.51 -10.94
N VAL A 183 6.86 -8.92 -10.27
CA VAL A 183 8.03 -8.05 -9.95
C VAL A 183 9.39 -8.64 -10.32
#